data_AF-A0A5N7ZEN2-F1
#
_entry.id   AF-A0A5N7ZEN2-F1
#
_cell.length_a   1.000
_cell.length_b   1.000
_cell.length_c   1.000
_cell.angle_alpha   90.00
_cell.angle_beta   90.00
_cell.angle_gamma   90.00
#
_symmetry.space_group_name_H-M   'P 1'
#
loop_
_entity.id
_entity.type
_entity.pdbx_description
1 polymer ?
#
loop_
_entity_poly.entity_id
_entity_poly.type
_entity_poly.pdbx_seq_one_letter_code
_entity_poly.pdbx_strand_id
1 'polypeptide(L)'
;MPHKSIKEKLVQLRKEPKFTMPLSIYYPGLDNEMVRVELSKIIDRSIFEIYSKIEQGLDRLMLLDILHNTMEKFKCFHLNDNDFIYIRQYLNRIILIVEWDCSPNDLQNLI
;
A
#
# COMPACT_ATOMS: atom_id res chain seq x y z
N MET A 1 22.88 0.78 -7.72
CA MET A 1 22.25 -0.23 -6.83
C MET A 1 20.74 0.04 -6.77
N PRO A 2 19.93 -0.62 -7.61
CA PRO A 2 18.48 -0.37 -7.71
C PRO A 2 17.72 -0.57 -6.39
N HIS A 3 18.13 -1.55 -5.57
CA HIS A 3 17.50 -1.83 -4.27
C HIS A 3 17.55 -0.67 -3.27
N LYS A 4 18.63 0.14 -3.27
CA LYS A 4 18.76 1.29 -2.36
C LYS A 4 17.69 2.35 -2.67
N SER A 5 17.42 2.58 -3.95
CA SER A 5 16.39 3.53 -4.39
C SER A 5 14.97 3.05 -4.07
N ILE A 6 14.68 1.75 -4.24
CA ILE A 6 13.37 1.17 -3.89
C ILE A 6 13.09 1.31 -2.39
N LYS A 7 14.06 0.92 -1.55
CA LYS A 7 13.96 1.02 -0.09
C LYS A 7 13.72 2.45 0.38
N GLU A 8 14.43 3.43 -0.19
CA GLU A 8 14.22 4.86 0.11
C GLU A 8 12.81 5.33 -0.27
N LYS A 9 12.30 4.96 -1.46
CA LYS A 9 10.93 5.29 -1.90
C LYS A 9 9.86 4.66 -1.01
N LEU A 10 10.04 3.40 -0.59
CA LEU A 10 9.12 2.75 0.36
C LEU A 10 9.12 3.44 1.72
N VAL A 11 10.28 3.87 2.23
CA VAL A 11 10.37 4.63 3.48
C VAL A 11 9.68 5.99 3.36
N GLN A 12 9.82 6.66 2.22
CA GLN A 12 9.11 7.92 1.95
C GLN A 12 7.60 7.70 1.91
N LEU A 13 7.13 6.72 1.13
CA LEU A 13 5.71 6.36 1.05
C LEU A 13 5.14 6.08 2.45
N ARG A 14 5.82 5.27 3.26
CA ARG A 14 5.40 4.92 4.63
C ARG A 14 5.19 6.14 5.53
N LYS A 15 5.96 7.22 5.33
CA LYS A 15 5.85 8.45 6.15
C LYS A 15 4.68 9.34 5.74
N GLU A 16 4.06 9.09 4.60
CA GLU A 16 2.92 9.89 4.17
C GLU A 16 1.74 9.70 5.14
N PRO A 17 0.99 10.79 5.39
CA PRO A 17 -0.25 10.70 6.14
C PRO A 17 -1.24 9.83 5.38
N LYS A 18 -1.87 8.89 6.09
CA LYS A 18 -2.83 7.94 5.51
C LYS A 18 -4.20 8.21 6.09
N PHE A 19 -5.22 8.05 5.27
CA PHE A 19 -6.62 8.21 5.68
C PHE A 19 -6.99 9.60 6.23
N THR A 20 -6.17 10.64 6.00
CA THR A 20 -6.41 12.00 6.51
C THR A 20 -7.18 12.89 5.53
N MET A 21 -8.00 13.80 6.05
CA MET A 21 -8.71 14.86 5.32
C MET A 21 -7.75 15.89 4.69
N PRO A 22 -8.07 16.40 3.48
CA PRO A 22 -8.35 15.64 2.27
C PRO A 22 -7.03 15.43 1.49
N LEU A 23 -6.65 14.18 1.27
CA LEU A 23 -5.52 13.84 0.38
C LEU A 23 -5.84 14.09 -1.11
N SER A 24 -7.13 14.12 -1.47
CA SER A 24 -7.62 14.52 -2.79
C SER A 24 -9.10 14.93 -2.73
N ILE A 25 -9.62 15.55 -3.80
CA ILE A 25 -11.07 15.86 -3.94
C ILE A 25 -11.98 14.63 -3.95
N TYR A 26 -11.44 13.43 -4.16
CA TYR A 26 -12.20 12.18 -4.29
C TYR A 26 -12.17 11.30 -3.05
N TYR A 27 -11.36 11.66 -2.04
CA TYR A 27 -11.30 10.90 -0.80
C TYR A 27 -11.28 11.86 0.40
N PRO A 28 -12.40 11.99 1.13
CA PRO A 28 -12.47 12.90 2.27
C PRO A 28 -11.61 12.43 3.44
N GLY A 29 -11.16 11.17 3.47
CA GLY A 29 -10.49 10.60 4.64
C GLY A 29 -11.49 10.07 5.67
N LEU A 30 -10.97 9.51 6.76
CA LEU A 30 -11.77 8.94 7.84
C LEU A 30 -11.81 9.91 9.02
N ASP A 31 -12.98 10.13 9.62
CA ASP A 31 -13.12 11.04 10.75
C ASP A 31 -12.55 10.47 12.06
N ASN A 32 -12.69 9.15 12.27
CA ASN A 32 -12.26 8.49 13.49
C ASN A 32 -10.72 8.30 13.50
N GLU A 33 -10.05 9.00 14.42
CA GLU A 33 -8.60 8.95 14.56
C GLU A 33 -8.07 7.57 14.93
N MET A 34 -8.73 6.86 15.86
CA MET A 34 -8.29 5.52 16.25
C MET A 34 -8.35 4.57 15.07
N VAL A 35 -9.41 4.65 14.26
CA VAL A 35 -9.53 3.86 13.03
C VAL A 35 -8.42 4.25 12.04
N ARG A 36 -8.19 5.54 11.78
CA ARG A 36 -7.08 5.99 10.90
C ARG A 36 -5.74 5.39 11.33
N VAL A 37 -5.43 5.43 12.62
CA VAL A 37 -4.17 4.91 13.17
C VAL A 37 -4.07 3.40 12.98
N GLU A 38 -5.12 2.64 13.29
CA GLU A 38 -5.10 1.18 13.12
C GLU A 38 -4.98 0.77 11.64
N LEU A 39 -5.72 1.43 10.75
CA LEU A 39 -5.61 1.19 9.32
C LEU A 39 -4.24 1.57 8.76
N SER A 40 -3.66 2.67 9.24
CA SER A 40 -2.31 3.10 8.86
C SER A 40 -1.25 2.08 9.25
N LYS A 41 -1.37 1.49 10.44
CA LYS A 41 -0.46 0.42 10.91
C LYS A 41 -0.51 -0.82 10.00
N ILE A 42 -1.66 -1.14 9.41
CA ILE A 42 -1.79 -2.28 8.48
C ILE A 42 -0.91 -2.03 7.25
N ILE A 43 -0.98 -0.84 6.66
CA ILE A 43 -0.14 -0.44 5.52
C ILE A 43 1.34 -0.35 5.92
N ASP A 44 1.65 0.23 7.07
CA ASP A 44 3.04 0.37 7.51
C ASP A 44 3.71 -0.99 7.74
N ARG A 45 2.95 -1.97 8.26
CA ARG A 45 3.41 -3.36 8.42
C ARG A 45 3.68 -4.02 7.06
N SER A 46 2.82 -3.82 6.08
CA SER A 46 3.01 -4.42 4.74
C SER A 46 4.23 -3.83 4.04
N ILE A 47 4.43 -2.51 4.12
CA ILE A 47 5.63 -1.84 3.60
C ILE A 47 6.89 -2.38 4.28
N PHE A 48 6.86 -2.56 5.61
CA PHE A 48 8.00 -3.11 6.34
C PHE A 48 8.32 -4.55 5.93
N GLU A 49 7.30 -5.39 5.76
CA GLU A 49 7.46 -6.77 5.30
C GLU A 49 8.12 -6.82 3.92
N ILE A 50 7.60 -6.06 2.96
CA ILE A 50 8.17 -5.90 1.62
C ILE A 50 9.61 -5.40 1.71
N TYR A 51 9.86 -4.33 2.48
CA TYR A 51 11.18 -3.75 2.66
C TYR A 51 12.21 -4.79 3.13
N SER A 52 11.83 -5.64 4.10
CA SER A 52 12.70 -6.68 4.65
C SER A 52 13.02 -7.81 3.68
N LYS A 53 12.12 -8.07 2.73
CA LYS A 53 12.26 -9.15 1.74
C LYS A 53 13.03 -8.71 0.49
N ILE A 54 13.18 -7.41 0.22
CA ILE A 54 13.91 -6.90 -0.95
C ILE A 54 15.34 -7.47 -1.03
N GLU A 55 16.08 -7.49 0.07
CA GLU A 55 17.46 -8.04 0.09
C GLU A 55 17.51 -9.57 0.02
N GLN A 56 16.38 -10.23 0.24
CA GLN A 56 16.25 -11.68 0.17
C GLN A 56 15.81 -12.14 -1.24
N GLY A 57 15.68 -11.21 -2.20
CA GLY A 57 15.20 -11.51 -3.54
C GLY A 57 13.68 -11.59 -3.63
N LEU A 58 12.96 -10.61 -3.05
CA LEU A 58 11.51 -10.47 -3.19
C LEU A 58 11.09 -10.62 -4.65
N ASP A 59 10.32 -11.67 -4.95
CA ASP A 59 9.70 -11.87 -6.25
C ASP A 59 8.26 -11.32 -6.30
N ARG A 60 7.68 -11.34 -7.50
CA ARG A 60 6.33 -10.84 -7.76
C ARG A 60 5.25 -11.61 -7.00
N LEU A 61 5.35 -12.93 -6.89
CA LEU A 61 4.35 -13.74 -6.17
C LEU A 61 4.37 -13.38 -4.68
N MET A 62 5.57 -13.29 -4.09
CA MET A 62 5.74 -12.86 -2.71
C MET A 62 5.17 -11.45 -2.48
N LEU A 63 5.39 -10.52 -3.40
CA LEU A 63 4.83 -9.17 -3.32
C LEU A 63 3.29 -9.23 -3.33
N LEU A 64 2.71 -9.92 -4.31
CA LEU A 64 1.25 -10.03 -4.45
C LEU A 64 0.62 -10.73 -3.24
N ASP A 65 1.25 -11.76 -2.69
CA ASP A 65 0.77 -12.42 -1.47
C ASP A 65 0.74 -11.47 -0.27
N ILE A 66 1.78 -10.64 -0.09
CA ILE A 66 1.81 -9.64 1.00
C ILE A 66 0.69 -8.62 0.80
N LEU A 67 0.48 -8.14 -0.42
CA LEU A 67 -0.55 -7.15 -0.73
C LEU A 67 -1.96 -7.74 -0.58
N HIS A 68 -2.19 -8.97 -1.03
CA HIS A 68 -3.46 -9.68 -0.83
C HIS A 68 -3.76 -9.87 0.67
N ASN A 69 -2.79 -10.38 1.43
CA ASN A 69 -2.94 -10.54 2.89
C ASN A 69 -3.15 -9.19 3.60
N THR A 70 -2.64 -8.10 3.04
CA THR A 70 -2.89 -6.74 3.52
C THR A 70 -4.33 -6.33 3.24
N MET A 71 -4.86 -6.58 2.05
CA MET A 71 -6.26 -6.31 1.70
C MET A 71 -7.24 -7.09 2.57
N GLU A 72 -6.99 -8.37 2.85
CA GLU A 72 -7.86 -9.18 3.71
C GLU A 72 -8.00 -8.59 5.11
N LYS A 73 -6.92 -8.00 5.67
CA LYS A 73 -6.97 -7.35 7.00
C LYS A 73 -7.92 -6.16 7.04
N PHE A 74 -8.14 -5.47 5.92
CA PHE A 74 -9.08 -4.35 5.86
C PHE A 74 -10.54 -4.79 5.85
N LYS A 75 -10.86 -6.01 5.40
CA LYS A 75 -12.24 -6.52 5.36
C LYS A 75 -12.88 -6.69 6.75
N CYS A 76 -12.06 -6.73 7.80
CA CYS A 76 -12.53 -6.78 9.19
C CYS A 76 -13.05 -5.42 9.70
N PHE A 77 -12.91 -4.35 8.92
CA PHE A 77 -13.34 -3.00 9.28
C PHE A 77 -14.61 -2.62 8.53
N HIS A 78 -15.42 -1.75 9.12
CA HIS A 78 -16.61 -1.19 8.48
C HIS A 78 -16.20 -0.02 7.56
N LEU A 79 -15.64 -0.34 6.40
CA LEU A 79 -15.16 0.61 5.38
C LEU A 79 -16.15 0.70 4.22
N ASN A 80 -16.24 1.89 3.62
CA ASN A 80 -17.05 2.09 2.41
C ASN A 80 -16.21 1.88 1.13
N ASP A 81 -16.87 1.95 -0.01
CA ASP A 81 -16.23 1.74 -1.32
C ASP A 81 -15.09 2.75 -1.59
N ASN A 82 -15.23 4.00 -1.17
CA ASN A 82 -14.19 5.03 -1.36
C ASN A 82 -12.94 4.73 -0.51
N ASP A 83 -13.12 4.21 0.70
CA ASP A 83 -12.00 3.75 1.54
C ASP A 83 -11.25 2.61 0.85
N PHE A 84 -11.97 1.62 0.30
CA PHE A 84 -11.35 0.52 -0.43
C PHE A 84 -10.67 0.97 -1.72
N ILE A 85 -11.23 1.94 -2.45
CA ILE A 85 -10.58 2.56 -3.60
C ILE A 85 -9.27 3.22 -3.18
N TYR A 86 -9.29 4.01 -2.10
CA TYR A 86 -8.08 4.64 -1.56
C TYR A 86 -7.02 3.60 -1.18
N ILE A 87 -7.40 2.54 -0.47
CA ILE A 87 -6.48 1.47 -0.07
C ILE A 87 -5.86 0.81 -1.31
N ARG A 88 -6.66 0.44 -2.32
CA ARG A 88 -6.17 -0.15 -3.57
C ARG A 88 -5.19 0.78 -4.29
N GLN A 89 -5.51 2.06 -4.39
CA GLN A 89 -4.60 3.06 -4.97
C GLN A 89 -3.28 3.12 -4.20
N TYR A 90 -3.33 3.06 -2.87
CA TYR A 90 -2.13 3.07 -2.04
C TYR A 90 -1.28 1.81 -2.26
N LEU A 91 -1.89 0.63 -2.31
CA LEU A 91 -1.17 -0.62 -2.59
C LEU A 91 -0.59 -0.64 -4.01
N ASN A 92 -1.28 -0.06 -5.00
CA ASN A 92 -0.74 0.09 -6.36
C ASN A 92 0.53 0.95 -6.39
N ARG A 93 0.62 1.98 -5.55
CA ARG A 93 1.86 2.78 -5.42
C ARG A 93 3.02 1.94 -4.88
N ILE A 94 2.76 0.98 -4.00
CA ILE A 94 3.78 0.03 -3.54
C ILE A 94 4.27 -0.83 -4.70
N ILE A 95 3.36 -1.38 -5.53
CA ILE A 95 3.72 -2.16 -6.71
C ILE A 95 4.59 -1.33 -7.66
N LEU A 96 4.17 -0.12 -7.99
CA LEU A 96 4.92 0.79 -8.87
C LEU A 96 6.34 1.09 -8.34
N ILE A 97 6.50 1.22 -7.01
CA ILE A 97 7.81 1.43 -6.39
C ILE A 97 8.70 0.19 -6.48
N VAL A 98 8.13 -0.99 -6.25
CA VAL A 98 8.88 -2.25 -6.16
C VAL A 98 9.21 -2.81 -7.54
N GLU A 99 8.25 -2.81 -8.46
CA GLU A 99 8.40 -3.45 -9.76
C GLU A 99 9.07 -2.54 -10.78
N TRP A 100 9.04 -1.20 -10.60
CA TRP A 100 9.63 -0.11 -11.43
C TRP A 100 9.35 -0.15 -12.96
N ASP A 101 8.95 -1.30 -13.53
CA ASP A 101 8.79 -1.64 -14.94
C ASP A 101 7.42 -2.31 -15.24
N CYS A 102 6.48 -2.34 -14.30
CA CYS A 102 5.14 -2.87 -14.59
C CYS A 102 4.32 -1.85 -15.39
N SER A 103 3.81 -2.27 -16.55
CA SER A 103 2.95 -1.42 -17.37
C SER A 103 1.59 -1.23 -16.68
N PRO A 104 0.91 -0.09 -16.87
CA PRO A 104 -0.43 0.15 -16.32
C PRO A 104 -1.47 -0.94 -16.66
N ASN A 105 -1.28 -1.67 -17.77
CA ASN A 105 -2.17 -2.76 -18.19
C ASN A 105 -1.99 -4.03 -17.36
N ASP A 106 -0.77 -4.32 -16.89
CA ASP A 106 -0.51 -5.49 -16.02
C ASP A 106 -1.18 -5.32 -14.65
N LEU A 107 -1.32 -4.06 -14.21
CA LEU A 107 -2.02 -3.68 -12.98
C LEU A 107 -3.55 -3.80 -13.10
N GLN A 108 -4.11 -3.62 -14.29
CA GLN A 108 -5.56 -3.61 -14.52
C GLN A 108 -6.17 -5.01 -14.46
N ASN A 109 -5.37 -6.06 -14.73
CA ASN A 109 -5.80 -7.46 -14.69
C ASN A 109 -5.61 -8.13 -13.31
N LEU A 110 -5.11 -7.38 -12.32
CA LEU A 110 -4.84 -7.86 -10.96
C LEU A 110 -5.96 -7.52 -9.97
N ILE A 111 -7.02 -6.82 -10.42
CA ILE A 111 -8.16 -6.36 -9.60
C ILE A 111 -9.47 -6.83 -10.21
#